data_AF-A0A0N4YZ31-F1
#
_entry.id   AF-A0A0N4YZ31-F1
#
_cell.length_a   1.000
_cell.length_b   1.000
_cell.length_c   1.000
_cell.angle_alpha   90.00
_cell.angle_beta   90.00
_cell.angle_gamma   90.00
#
_symmetry.space_group_name_H-M   'P 1'
#
loop_
_entity.id
_entity.type
_entity.pdbx_description
1 polymer ?
#
loop_
_entity_poly.entity_id
_entity_poly.type
_entity_poly.pdbx_seq_one_letter_code
_entity_poly.pdbx_strand_id
1 'polypeptide(L)'
;MGKTSKRAPLLSVYIFLYNVALFGIHLLIFVKLISAFSKGEFHYNDHFQLFCVGTAAQLLDIVHGVLGITATGVVAGLLQVLGRLLMLYVIEGNPNVQSQISTPVLLFAWVLIELFR
;
A
#
# COMPACT_ATOMS: atom_id res chain seq x y z
N MET A 1 -30.14 -8.67 13.02
CA MET A 1 -30.38 -9.17 11.65
C MET A 1 -29.90 -8.13 10.65
N GLY A 2 -28.63 -8.20 10.24
CA GLY A 2 -28.04 -7.25 9.28
C GLY A 2 -28.55 -7.52 7.87
N LYS A 3 -29.12 -6.51 7.23
CA LYS A 3 -29.62 -6.57 5.86
C LYS A 3 -28.49 -6.98 4.91
N THR A 4 -28.58 -8.19 4.36
CA THR A 4 -27.75 -8.65 3.25
C THR A 4 -28.13 -7.87 2.00
N SER A 5 -27.51 -6.69 1.83
CA SER A 5 -27.58 -5.95 0.57
C SER A 5 -27.00 -6.86 -0.50
N LYS A 6 -27.85 -7.37 -1.41
CA LYS A 6 -27.44 -8.13 -2.60
C LYS A 6 -26.57 -7.20 -3.44
N ARG A 7 -25.25 -7.20 -3.21
CA ARG A 7 -24.30 -6.47 -4.06
C ARG A 7 -24.51 -6.97 -5.49
N ALA A 8 -24.73 -6.04 -6.43
CA ALA A 8 -24.83 -6.39 -7.83
C ALA A 8 -23.60 -7.23 -8.22
N PRO A 9 -23.76 -8.36 -8.95
CA PRO A 9 -22.65 -9.26 -9.26
C PRO A 9 -21.48 -8.54 -9.93
N LEU A 10 -21.75 -7.50 -10.72
CA LEU A 10 -20.75 -6.60 -11.32
C LEU A 10 -19.86 -5.89 -10.28
N LEU A 11 -20.44 -5.40 -9.18
CA LEU A 11 -19.69 -4.74 -8.12
C LEU A 11 -18.74 -5.72 -7.41
N SER A 12 -19.19 -6.97 -7.23
CA SER A 12 -18.38 -8.02 -6.60
C SER A 12 -17.19 -8.41 -7.48
N VAL A 13 -17.38 -8.54 -8.79
CA VAL A 13 -16.31 -8.80 -9.77
C VAL A 13 -15.34 -7.62 -9.83
N TYR A 14 -15.84 -6.38 -9.83
CA TYR A 14 -15.01 -5.18 -9.80
C TYR A 14 -14.09 -5.15 -8.57
N ILE A 15 -14.63 -5.35 -7.37
CA ILE A 15 -13.84 -5.37 -6.13
C ILE A 15 -12.79 -6.50 -6.16
N PHE A 16 -13.17 -7.67 -6.68
CA PHE A 16 -12.23 -8.78 -6.83
C PHE A 16 -11.06 -8.45 -7.77
N LEU A 17 -11.34 -7.94 -8.97
CA LEU A 17 -10.31 -7.54 -9.93
C LEU A 17 -9.42 -6.42 -9.38
N TYR A 18 -10.03 -5.46 -8.68
CA TYR A 18 -9.31 -4.39 -8.01
C TYR A 18 -8.35 -4.93 -6.94
N ASN A 19 -8.79 -5.85 -6.07
CA ASN A 19 -7.92 -6.46 -5.07
C ASN A 19 -6.78 -7.27 -5.70
N VAL A 20 -7.06 -7.99 -6.79
CA VAL A 20 -6.03 -8.73 -7.55
C VAL A 20 -4.99 -7.77 -8.14
N ALA A 21 -5.44 -6.65 -8.71
CA ALA A 21 -4.53 -5.62 -9.23
C ALA A 21 -3.69 -5.00 -8.11
N LEU A 22 -4.31 -4.69 -6.96
CA LEU A 22 -3.64 -4.13 -5.79
C LEU A 22 -2.57 -5.10 -5.26
N PHE A 23 -2.90 -6.39 -5.14
CA PHE A 23 -1.96 -7.43 -4.77
C PHE A 23 -0.79 -7.53 -5.77
N GLY A 24 -1.09 -7.47 -7.07
CA GLY A 24 -0.08 -7.47 -8.12
C GLY A 24 0.89 -6.29 -8.02
N ILE A 25 0.40 -5.07 -7.74
CA ILE A 25 1.24 -3.89 -7.53
C ILE A 25 2.18 -4.09 -6.34
N HIS A 26 1.66 -4.56 -5.20
CA HIS A 26 2.47 -4.80 -4.00
C HIS A 26 3.49 -5.93 -4.22
N LEU A 27 3.13 -6.98 -4.96
CA LEU A 27 4.05 -8.06 -5.32
C LEU A 27 5.19 -7.57 -6.21
N LEU A 28 4.89 -6.70 -7.18
CA LEU A 28 5.92 -6.08 -8.02
C LEU A 28 6.87 -5.20 -7.20
N ILE A 29 6.33 -4.40 -6.27
CA ILE A 29 7.15 -3.60 -5.35
C ILE A 29 8.05 -4.53 -4.52
N PHE A 30 7.49 -5.61 -3.98
CA PHE A 30 8.23 -6.59 -3.17
C PHE A 30 9.40 -7.22 -3.92
N VAL A 31 9.15 -7.72 -5.14
CA VAL A 31 10.19 -8.34 -5.97
C VAL A 31 11.28 -7.33 -6.34
N LYS A 32 10.91 -6.08 -6.65
CA LYS A 32 11.89 -5.01 -6.90
C LYS A 32 12.74 -4.71 -5.66
N LEU A 33 12.12 -4.67 -4.47
CA LEU A 33 12.82 -4.44 -3.21
C LEU A 33 13.83 -5.56 -2.91
N ILE A 34 13.43 -6.83 -3.08
CA ILE A 34 14.32 -7.99 -2.92
C ILE A 34 15.48 -7.93 -3.92
N SER A 35 15.18 -7.61 -5.17
CA SER A 35 16.19 -7.52 -6.23
C SER A 35 17.22 -6.42 -5.94
N ALA A 36 16.76 -5.23 -5.54
CA ALA A 36 17.63 -4.12 -5.15
C ALA A 36 18.48 -4.46 -3.92
N PHE A 37 17.88 -5.09 -2.91
CA PHE A 37 18.58 -5.50 -1.69
C PHE A 37 19.64 -6.58 -1.97
N SER A 38 19.30 -7.58 -2.80
CA SER A 38 20.23 -8.67 -3.17
C SER A 38 21.41 -8.18 -4.00
N LYS A 39 21.28 -7.05 -4.71
CA LYS A 39 22.35 -6.43 -5.52
C LYS A 39 23.18 -5.42 -4.73
N GLY A 40 22.74 -5.02 -3.53
CA GLY A 40 23.38 -3.97 -2.74
C GLY A 40 23.18 -2.55 -3.28
N GLU A 41 22.38 -2.38 -4.34
CA GLU A 41 22.08 -1.10 -5.00
C GLU A 41 20.72 -0.55 -4.51
N PHE A 42 20.52 -0.48 -3.19
CA PHE A 42 19.29 0.08 -2.65
C PHE A 42 19.33 1.61 -2.72
N HIS A 43 18.71 2.18 -3.76
CA HIS A 43 18.50 3.62 -3.89
C HIS A 43 17.05 3.96 -3.54
N TYR A 44 16.85 4.64 -2.41
CA TYR A 44 15.52 5.02 -1.92
C TYR A 44 14.70 5.79 -2.98
N ASN A 45 15.34 6.73 -3.70
CA ASN A 45 14.69 7.56 -4.71
C ASN A 45 14.04 6.76 -5.85
N ASP A 46 14.63 5.64 -6.26
CA ASP A 46 14.08 4.81 -7.35
C ASP A 46 12.82 4.06 -6.92
N HIS A 47 12.64 3.87 -5.61
CA HIS A 47 11.51 3.16 -5.03
C HIS A 47 10.43 4.11 -4.50
N PHE A 48 10.76 5.37 -4.19
CA PHE A 48 9.83 6.37 -3.66
C PHE A 48 8.57 6.54 -4.52
N GLN A 49 8.74 6.68 -5.84
CA GLN A 49 7.60 6.83 -6.76
C GLN A 49 6.69 5.59 -6.76
N LEU A 50 7.26 4.39 -6.68
CA LEU A 50 6.52 3.14 -6.61
C LEU A 50 5.70 3.03 -5.31
N PHE A 51 6.28 3.46 -4.19
CA PHE A 51 5.59 3.51 -2.92
C PHE A 51 4.46 4.55 -2.90
N CYS A 52 4.68 5.74 -3.48
CA CYS A 52 3.64 6.74 -3.66
C CYS A 52 2.46 6.22 -4.49
N VAL A 53 2.72 5.45 -5.56
CA VAL A 53 1.67 4.80 -6.36
C VAL A 53 0.91 3.75 -5.53
N GLY A 54 1.61 2.93 -4.74
CA GLY A 54 0.98 1.98 -3.83
C GLY A 54 0.07 2.67 -2.80
N THR A 55 0.53 3.78 -2.21
CA THR A 55 -0.25 4.59 -1.28
C THR A 55 -1.44 5.29 -1.94
N ALA A 56 -1.28 5.77 -3.17
CA ALA A 56 -2.37 6.35 -3.95
C ALA A 56 -3.45 5.30 -4.28
N ALA A 57 -3.05 4.06 -4.59
CA ALA A 57 -4.00 2.98 -4.79
C ALA A 57 -4.79 2.68 -3.51
N GLN A 58 -4.16 2.76 -2.33
CA GLN A 58 -4.85 2.60 -1.04
C GLN A 58 -5.84 3.73 -0.70
N LEU A 59 -5.73 4.91 -1.33
CA LEU A 59 -6.78 5.93 -1.20
C LEU A 59 -8.10 5.45 -1.82
N LEU A 60 -8.05 4.61 -2.86
CA LEU A 60 -9.27 4.05 -3.46
C LEU A 60 -10.00 3.11 -2.49
N ASP A 61 -9.27 2.38 -1.63
CA ASP A 61 -9.89 1.56 -0.56
C ASP A 61 -10.69 2.41 0.42
N ILE A 62 -10.15 3.58 0.79
CA ILE A 62 -10.83 4.53 1.68
C ILE A 62 -12.08 5.05 0.97
N VAL A 63 -11.98 5.40 -0.32
CA VAL A 63 -13.13 5.85 -1.12
C VAL A 63 -14.20 4.76 -1.19
N HIS A 64 -13.84 3.50 -1.43
CA HIS A 64 -14.79 2.38 -1.40
C HIS A 64 -15.45 2.20 -0.03
N GLY A 65 -14.70 2.40 1.06
CA GLY A 65 -15.24 2.38 2.42
C GLY A 65 -16.20 3.54 2.70
N VAL A 66 -15.86 4.76 2.27
CA VAL A 66 -16.70 5.97 2.40
C VAL A 66 -17.99 5.84 1.61
N LEU A 67 -17.94 5.27 0.41
CA LEU A 67 -19.11 5.01 -0.44
C LEU A 67 -19.96 3.84 0.07
N GLY A 68 -19.57 3.17 1.17
CA GLY A 68 -20.28 2.00 1.72
C GLY A 68 -20.20 0.76 0.82
N ILE A 69 -19.30 0.78 -0.17
CA ILE A 69 -19.06 -0.33 -1.11
C ILE A 69 -18.36 -1.48 -0.39
N THR A 70 -17.45 -1.17 0.54
CA THR A 70 -16.73 -2.12 1.38
C THR A 70 -17.02 -1.87 2.86
N ALA A 71 -16.93 -2.91 3.68
CA ALA A 71 -17.09 -2.80 5.14
C ALA A 71 -15.79 -2.32 5.82
N THR A 72 -14.82 -1.83 5.03
CA THR A 72 -13.51 -1.42 5.50
C THR A 72 -13.66 -0.24 6.44
N GLY A 73 -13.05 -0.31 7.62
CA GLY A 73 -13.06 0.77 8.60
C GLY A 73 -12.38 2.01 8.02
N VAL A 74 -13.17 2.98 7.57
CA VAL A 74 -12.69 4.22 6.92
C VAL A 74 -11.63 4.93 7.77
N VAL A 75 -11.83 4.99 9.09
CA VAL A 75 -10.89 5.61 10.03
C VAL A 75 -9.56 4.86 10.08
N ALA A 76 -9.58 3.52 10.08
CA ALA A 76 -8.37 2.71 10.09
C ALA A 76 -7.61 2.84 8.76
N GLY A 77 -8.32 2.87 7.63
CA GLY A 77 -7.73 3.11 6.31
C GLY A 77 -7.07 4.48 6.20
N LEU A 78 -7.75 5.54 6.67
CA LEU A 78 -7.20 6.89 6.73
C LEU A 78 -5.92 6.96 7.57
N LEU A 79 -5.92 6.37 8.77
CA LEU A 79 -4.73 6.33 9.62
C LEU A 79 -3.58 5.57 8.96
N GLN A 80 -3.85 4.45 8.28
CA GLN A 80 -2.84 3.70 7.55
C GLN A 80 -2.25 4.52 6.40
N VAL A 81 -3.07 5.14 5.57
CA VAL A 81 -2.60 5.92 4.42
C VAL A 81 -1.83 7.17 4.85
N LEU A 82 -2.36 7.92 5.83
CA LEU A 82 -1.68 9.10 6.36
C LEU A 82 -0.37 8.74 7.05
N GLY A 83 -0.34 7.66 7.83
CA GLY A 83 0.89 7.18 8.47
C GLY A 83 1.96 6.79 7.44
N ARG A 84 1.56 6.13 6.35
CA ARG A 84 2.47 5.74 5.25
C ARG A 84 2.99 6.96 4.48
N LEU A 85 2.14 7.93 4.18
CA LEU A 85 2.57 9.20 3.56
C LEU A 85 3.55 9.94 4.46
N LEU A 86 3.22 10.11 5.74
CA LEU A 86 4.09 10.81 6.70
C LEU A 86 5.46 10.13 6.80
N MET A 87 5.48 8.79 6.89
CA MET A 87 6.72 8.01 6.87
C MET A 87 7.56 8.29 5.62
N LEU A 88 6.96 8.19 4.42
CA LEU A 88 7.65 8.44 3.16
C LEU A 88 8.22 9.85 3.07
N TYR A 89 7.46 10.87 3.48
CA TYR A 89 7.91 12.26 3.47
C TYR A 89 9.02 12.55 4.51
N VAL A 90 8.97 11.90 5.68
CA VAL A 90 10.03 12.02 6.69
C VAL A 90 11.34 11.41 6.19
N ILE A 91 11.27 10.26 5.51
CA ILE A 91 12.45 9.63 4.92
C ILE A 91 12.97 10.46 3.74
N GLU A 92 12.08 10.99 2.89
CA GLU A 92 12.47 11.87 1.78
C GLU A 92 13.16 13.16 2.28
N GLY A 93 12.64 13.78 3.34
CA GLY A 93 13.17 15.02 3.89
C GLY A 93 14.49 14.89 4.64
N ASN A 94 15.01 13.68 4.89
CA ASN A 94 16.24 13.47 5.62
C ASN A 94 17.15 12.41 4.96
N PRO A 95 18.20 12.80 4.23
CA PRO A 95 19.10 11.87 3.55
C PRO A 95 19.87 10.96 4.52
N ASN A 96 20.06 11.40 5.77
CA ASN A 96 20.69 10.59 6.80
C ASN A 96 19.82 9.38 7.16
N VAL A 97 18.49 9.57 7.21
CA VAL A 97 17.51 8.49 7.45
C VAL A 97 17.45 7.53 6.26
N GLN A 98 17.54 8.03 5.02
CA GLN A 98 17.57 7.20 3.81
C GLN A 98 18.72 6.19 3.82
N SER A 99 19.88 6.59 4.31
CA SER A 99 21.07 5.71 4.41
C SER A 99 21.02 4.69 5.55
N GLN A 100 20.07 4.82 6.49
CA GLN A 100 19.97 3.88 7.59
C GLN A 100 19.30 2.58 7.17
N ILE A 101 19.79 1.46 7.71
CA ILE A 101 19.21 0.12 7.48
C ILE A 101 17.76 0.00 7.97
N SER A 102 17.33 0.86 8.89
CA SER A 102 15.95 0.93 9.36
C SER A 102 14.96 1.28 8.24
N THR A 103 15.36 2.10 7.28
CA THR A 103 14.53 2.52 6.14
C THR A 103 14.11 1.36 5.23
N PRO A 104 15.03 0.57 4.64
CA PRO A 104 14.65 -0.58 3.82
C PRO A 104 13.89 -1.64 4.64
N VAL A 105 14.25 -1.88 5.90
CA VAL A 105 13.51 -2.82 6.78
C VAL A 105 12.07 -2.40 6.99
N LEU A 106 11.83 -1.09 7.22
CA LEU A 106 10.50 -0.53 7.40
C LEU A 106 9.65 -0.63 6.11
N LEU A 107 10.27 -0.35 4.95
CA LEU A 107 9.63 -0.51 3.64
C LEU A 107 9.31 -1.98 3.34
N PHE A 108 10.20 -2.92 3.68
CA PHE A 108 9.94 -4.36 3.58
C PHE A 108 8.76 -4.79 4.45
N ALA A 109 8.75 -4.37 5.72
CA ALA A 109 7.67 -4.68 6.65
C ALA A 109 6.33 -4.17 6.14
N TRP A 110 6.30 -2.95 5.57
CA TRP A 110 5.11 -2.42 4.93
C TRP A 110 4.63 -3.34 3.79
N VAL A 111 5.47 -3.61 2.78
CA VAL A 111 5.03 -4.38 1.61
C VAL A 111 4.54 -5.77 2.02
N LEU A 112 5.19 -6.40 3.00
CA LEU A 112 4.74 -7.68 3.56
C LEU A 112 3.34 -7.58 4.18
N ILE A 113 3.07 -6.57 5.00
CA ILE A 113 1.74 -6.37 5.60
C ILE A 113 0.66 -6.25 4.52
N GLU A 114 0.93 -5.55 3.42
CA GLU A 114 -0.04 -5.38 2.34
C GLU A 114 -0.23 -6.62 1.48
N LEU A 115 0.78 -7.48 1.35
CA LEU A 115 0.64 -8.76 0.64
C LEU A 115 -0.27 -9.75 1.37
N PHE A 116 -0.33 -9.67 2.70
CA PHE A 116 -1.14 -10.59 3.53
C PHE A 116 -2.52 -10.01 3.95
N ARG A 117 -2.84 -8.79 3.51
CA ARG A 117 -4.12 -8.13 3.81
C ARG A 117 -5.24 -8.62 2.88
#